data_AF-A0A165J8N6-F1
#
_entry.id   AF-A0A165J8N6-F1
#
_cell.length_a   1.000
_cell.length_b   1.000
_cell.length_c   1.000
_cell.angle_alpha   90.00
_cell.angle_beta   90.00
_cell.angle_gamma   90.00
#
_symmetry.space_group_name_H-M   'P 1'
#
loop_
_entity.id
_entity.type
_entity.pdbx_description
1 polymer ?
#
loop_
_entity_poly.entity_id
_entity_poly.type
_entity_poly.pdbx_seq_one_letter_code
_entity_poly.pdbx_strand_id
1 'polypeptide(L)'
;MSTPAELWQITSPLGGQYGVSLAGTLLIYDWFLTFNQEWELIWKASWTPGKLIFLFIRYCGLIDMIGWFYLQFGGSVTHESCTVVMYLVQYTSGGMVYGGATLVLALRTWALWNRSRLCGAFVGVVLLTVSALGLVFVTWISTNLLHDGYPGFPELVGCGITDTAKSADAGYKLFACLSAYEGGEYYGLCPANFRLD
;
A
#
# COMPACT_ATOMS: atom_id res chain seq x y z
N MET A 1 27.11 -11.83 -21.82
CA MET A 1 25.78 -11.29 -22.21
C MET A 1 24.80 -11.93 -21.25
N SER A 2 24.30 -11.18 -20.26
CA SER A 2 23.27 -11.68 -19.35
C SER A 2 21.99 -11.95 -20.13
N THR A 3 21.27 -13.03 -19.79
CA THR A 3 20.01 -13.33 -20.44
C THR A 3 18.92 -12.35 -19.96
N PRO A 4 17.84 -12.11 -20.74
CA PRO A 4 16.75 -11.25 -20.30
C PRO A 4 16.17 -11.66 -18.94
N ALA A 5 16.10 -12.97 -18.65
CA ALA A 5 15.60 -13.49 -17.37
C ALA A 5 16.49 -13.10 -16.18
N GLU A 6 17.82 -13.12 -16.34
CA GLU A 6 18.74 -12.71 -15.28
C GLU A 6 18.69 -11.20 -15.01
N LEU A 7 18.48 -10.39 -16.05
CA LEU A 7 18.26 -8.96 -15.87
C LEU A 7 17.00 -8.68 -15.03
N TRP A 8 15.91 -9.41 -15.27
CA TRP A 8 14.67 -9.27 -14.49
C TRP A 8 14.83 -9.64 -13.01
N GLN A 9 15.68 -10.62 -12.67
CA GLN A 9 15.95 -11.00 -11.29
C GLN A 9 16.72 -9.93 -10.51
N ILE A 10 17.51 -9.09 -11.19
CA ILE A 10 18.29 -8.01 -10.59
C ILE A 10 17.48 -6.71 -10.54
N THR A 11 16.70 -6.41 -11.58
CA THR A 11 15.96 -5.14 -11.67
C THR A 11 14.76 -5.07 -10.73
N SER A 12 14.12 -6.20 -10.40
CA SER A 12 12.98 -6.21 -9.47
C SER A 12 13.33 -5.77 -8.05
N PRO A 13 14.39 -6.29 -7.38
CA PRO A 13 14.73 -5.84 -6.03
C PRO A 13 15.26 -4.41 -5.99
N LEU A 14 16.06 -4.02 -6.99
CA LEU A 14 16.55 -2.65 -7.13
C LEU A 14 15.37 -1.68 -7.32
N GLY A 15 14.40 -2.03 -8.16
CA GLY A 15 13.18 -1.25 -8.33
C GLY A 15 12.42 -1.05 -7.03
N GLY A 16 12.32 -2.07 -6.19
CA GLY A 16 11.75 -1.98 -4.84
C GLY A 16 12.51 -1.02 -3.92
N GLN A 17 13.84 -1.13 -3.86
CA GLN A 17 14.68 -0.25 -3.04
C GLN A 17 14.61 1.22 -3.47
N TYR A 18 14.66 1.50 -4.78
CA TYR A 18 14.49 2.86 -5.31
C TYR A 18 13.08 3.39 -5.02
N GLY A 19 12.05 2.56 -5.20
CA GLY A 19 10.66 2.92 -4.92
C GLY A 19 10.45 3.33 -3.47
N VAL A 20 10.95 2.55 -2.51
CA VAL A 20 10.86 2.87 -1.07
C VAL A 20 11.65 4.13 -0.73
N SER A 21 12.84 4.33 -1.31
CA SER A 21 13.63 5.55 -1.08
C SER A 21 12.91 6.82 -1.57
N LEU A 22 12.32 6.75 -2.76
CA LEU A 22 11.53 7.84 -3.33
C LEU A 22 10.28 8.10 -2.48
N ALA A 23 9.54 7.05 -2.12
CA ALA A 23 8.35 7.16 -1.29
C ALA A 23 8.67 7.78 0.09
N GLY A 24 9.75 7.32 0.75
CA GLY A 24 10.20 7.88 2.01
C GLY A 24 10.62 9.35 1.90
N THR A 25 11.32 9.72 0.82
CA THR A 25 11.71 11.11 0.58
C THR A 25 10.49 12.01 0.40
N LEU A 26 9.50 11.57 -0.40
CA LEU A 26 8.25 12.29 -0.60
C LEU A 26 7.44 12.41 0.70
N LEU A 27 7.39 11.35 1.50
CA LEU A 27 6.71 11.35 2.80
C LEU A 27 7.32 12.39 3.75
N ILE A 28 8.65 12.39 3.87
CA ILE A 28 9.38 13.35 4.72
C ILE A 28 9.17 14.78 4.21
N TYR A 29 9.23 14.98 2.89
CA TYR A 29 9.00 16.28 2.28
C TYR A 29 7.58 16.81 2.56
N ASP A 30 6.56 15.99 2.38
CA ASP A 30 5.17 16.34 2.70
C ASP A 30 5.00 16.63 4.20
N TRP A 31 5.70 15.87 5.05
CA TRP A 31 5.69 16.09 6.49
C TRP A 31 6.20 17.48 6.86
N PHE A 32 7.33 17.90 6.30
CA PHE A 32 7.90 19.23 6.55
C PHE A 32 7.01 20.37 6.04
N LEU A 33 6.42 20.22 4.85
CA LEU A 33 5.52 21.25 4.29
C LEU A 33 4.29 21.47 5.16
N THR A 34 3.73 20.39 5.69
CA THR A 34 2.48 20.45 6.46
C THR A 34 2.72 20.72 7.94
N PHE A 35 3.92 20.48 8.47
CA PHE A 35 4.26 20.61 9.90
C PHE A 35 3.85 21.95 10.52
N ASN A 36 4.10 23.08 9.82
CA ASN A 36 3.75 24.40 10.36
C ASN A 36 2.23 24.55 10.52
N GLN A 37 1.46 24.09 9.53
CA GLN A 37 0.00 24.10 9.60
C GLN A 37 -0.52 23.16 10.68
N GLU A 38 0.10 21.99 10.85
CA GLU A 38 -0.28 21.04 11.92
C GLU A 38 -0.08 21.62 13.30
N TRP A 39 1.02 22.33 13.52
CA TRP A 39 1.30 22.96 14.80
C TRP A 39 0.20 23.96 15.18
N GLU A 40 -0.25 24.77 14.23
CA GLU A 40 -1.28 25.79 14.47
C GLU A 40 -2.69 25.21 14.54
N LEU A 41 -3.06 24.33 13.61
CA LEU A 41 -4.44 23.84 13.46
C LEU A 41 -4.76 22.59 14.27
N ILE A 42 -3.74 21.80 14.61
CA ILE A 42 -3.94 20.51 15.28
C ILE A 42 -3.43 20.58 16.71
N TRP A 43 -2.19 21.01 16.92
CA TRP A 43 -1.60 20.99 18.26
C TRP A 43 -2.18 22.06 19.19
N LYS A 44 -2.45 23.27 18.69
CA LYS A 44 -3.09 24.34 19.47
C LYS A 44 -4.61 24.23 19.57
N ALA A 45 -5.27 23.46 18.70
CA ALA A 45 -6.72 23.32 18.68
C ALA A 45 -7.23 22.28 19.69
N SER A 46 -8.51 22.41 20.07
CA SER A 46 -9.20 21.46 20.93
C SER A 46 -9.27 20.05 20.31
N TRP A 47 -9.34 19.04 21.15
CA TRP A 47 -9.39 17.64 20.71
C TRP A 47 -10.72 17.35 20.00
N THR A 48 -10.63 17.03 18.71
CA THR A 48 -11.76 16.58 17.89
C THR A 48 -11.54 15.13 17.41
N PRO A 49 -12.60 14.37 17.14
CA PRO A 49 -12.46 13.01 16.57
C PRO A 49 -11.70 13.00 15.24
N GLY A 50 -11.86 14.04 14.41
CA GLY A 50 -11.13 14.18 13.15
C GLY A 50 -9.61 14.33 13.35
N LYS A 51 -9.20 15.05 14.41
CA LYS A 51 -7.77 15.17 14.79
C LYS A 51 -7.16 13.81 15.16
N LEU A 52 -7.89 12.94 15.87
CA LEU A 52 -7.40 11.61 16.21
C LEU A 52 -7.18 10.74 14.96
N ILE A 53 -8.15 10.70 14.06
CA ILE A 53 -8.05 9.93 12.81
C ILE A 53 -6.89 10.43 11.96
N PHE A 54 -6.74 11.75 11.85
CA PHE A 54 -5.65 12.36 11.08
C PHE A 54 -4.28 12.00 11.66
N LEU A 55 -4.08 12.19 12.98
CA LEU A 55 -2.80 11.87 13.62
C LEU A 55 -2.50 10.37 13.51
N PHE A 56 -3.50 9.52 13.72
CA PHE A 56 -3.36 8.08 13.59
C PHE A 56 -2.84 7.67 12.21
N ILE A 57 -3.51 8.09 11.13
CA ILE A 57 -3.11 7.74 9.75
C ILE A 57 -1.69 8.23 9.47
N ARG A 58 -1.38 9.48 9.86
CA ARG A 58 -0.09 10.10 9.57
C ARG A 58 1.08 9.43 10.29
N TYR A 59 0.94 9.19 11.59
CA TYR A 59 2.02 8.54 12.36
C TYR A 59 2.12 7.05 12.07
N CYS A 60 1.02 6.36 11.77
CA CYS A 60 1.08 4.99 11.29
C CYS A 60 1.81 4.90 9.94
N GLY A 61 1.62 5.85 9.02
CA GLY A 61 2.36 5.91 7.76
C GLY A 61 3.87 6.11 7.94
N LEU A 62 4.30 6.89 8.93
CA LEU A 62 5.71 7.04 9.27
C LEU A 62 6.32 5.74 9.81
N ILE A 63 5.62 5.05 10.71
CA ILE A 63 6.04 3.77 11.26
C ILE A 63 6.11 2.70 10.15
N ASP A 64 5.13 2.70 9.25
CA ASP A 64 5.08 1.81 8.09
C ASP A 64 6.31 1.99 7.19
N MET A 65 6.68 3.24 6.88
CA MET A 65 7.87 3.52 6.09
C MET A 65 9.16 3.04 6.77
N ILE A 66 9.29 3.17 8.09
CA ILE A 66 10.45 2.65 8.82
C ILE A 66 10.54 1.12 8.65
N GLY A 67 9.41 0.42 8.73
CA GLY A 67 9.35 -1.02 8.48
C GLY A 67 9.78 -1.38 7.06
N TRP A 68 9.33 -0.64 6.05
CA TRP A 68 9.77 -0.83 4.66
C TRP A 68 11.28 -0.59 4.47
N PHE A 69 11.85 0.44 5.11
CA PHE A 69 13.30 0.66 5.08
C PHE A 69 14.06 -0.51 5.73
N TYR A 70 13.55 -1.06 6.84
CA TYR A 70 14.15 -2.24 7.46
C TYR A 70 14.12 -3.46 6.53
N LEU A 71 12.99 -3.70 5.87
CA LEU A 71 12.84 -4.81 4.92
C LEU A 71 13.73 -4.63 3.68
N GLN A 72 13.91 -3.42 3.17
CA GLN A 72 14.67 -3.19 1.93
C GLN A 72 16.18 -3.00 2.12
N PHE A 73 16.62 -2.51 3.28
CA PHE A 73 18.02 -2.13 3.52
C PHE A 73 18.64 -2.81 4.75
N GLY A 74 17.92 -3.71 5.44
CA GLY A 74 18.41 -4.42 6.60
C GLY A 74 19.59 -5.36 6.28
N GLY A 75 20.79 -5.04 6.75
CA GLY A 75 22.01 -5.80 6.44
C GLY A 75 22.22 -7.08 7.26
N SER A 76 21.74 -7.15 8.50
CA SER A 76 21.90 -8.32 9.39
C SER A 76 20.56 -8.75 9.97
N VAL A 77 19.65 -9.18 9.10
CA VAL A 77 18.28 -9.59 9.47
C VAL A 77 18.20 -11.10 9.69
N THR A 78 17.61 -11.53 10.81
CA THR A 78 17.26 -12.94 10.99
C THR A 78 15.95 -13.25 10.26
N HIS A 79 15.76 -14.50 9.86
CA HIS A 79 14.53 -14.96 9.19
C HIS A 79 13.26 -14.65 10.02
N GLU A 80 13.35 -14.80 11.34
CA GLU A 80 12.26 -14.46 12.26
C GLU A 80 11.96 -12.95 12.27
N SER A 81 12.99 -12.11 12.35
CA SER A 81 12.81 -10.65 12.33
C SER A 81 12.19 -10.18 11.01
N CYS A 82 12.64 -10.77 9.91
CA CYS A 82 12.12 -10.51 8.57
C CYS A 82 10.62 -10.80 8.51
N THR A 83 10.21 -11.98 8.97
CA THR A 83 8.82 -12.44 8.99
C THR A 83 7.94 -11.53 9.86
N VAL A 84 8.39 -11.21 11.07
CA VAL A 84 7.65 -10.35 12.00
C VAL A 84 7.46 -8.94 11.43
N VAL A 85 8.51 -8.34 10.89
CA VAL A 85 8.42 -7.00 10.30
C VAL A 85 7.54 -7.01 9.04
N MET A 86 7.60 -8.07 8.24
CA MET A 86 6.70 -8.25 7.09
C MET A 86 5.22 -8.21 7.49
N TYR A 87 4.84 -9.00 8.49
CA TYR A 87 3.45 -9.00 8.99
C TYR A 87 3.06 -7.65 9.60
N LEU A 88 3.98 -7.02 10.34
CA LEU A 88 3.74 -5.71 10.93
C LEU A 88 3.48 -4.66 9.84
N VAL A 89 4.35 -4.59 8.83
CA VAL A 89 4.23 -3.66 7.69
C VAL A 89 2.93 -3.89 6.92
N GLN A 90 2.53 -5.14 6.69
CA GLN A 90 1.27 -5.42 6.01
C GLN A 90 0.04 -4.99 6.81
N TYR A 91 0.08 -5.20 8.13
CA TYR A 91 -1.02 -4.78 8.99
C TYR A 91 -1.10 -3.25 9.12
N THR A 92 0.05 -2.57 9.22
CA THR A 92 0.12 -1.10 9.27
C THR A 92 -0.32 -0.46 7.96
N SER A 93 0.22 -0.89 6.83
CA SER A 93 -0.15 -0.38 5.51
C SER A 93 -1.61 -0.71 5.17
N GLY A 94 -1.95 -2.00 5.08
CA GLY A 94 -3.26 -2.52 4.68
C GLY A 94 -4.40 -2.13 5.63
N GLY A 95 -4.19 -2.35 6.92
CA GLY A 95 -5.24 -2.21 7.92
C GLY A 95 -5.43 -0.78 8.39
N MET A 96 -4.33 -0.10 8.71
CA MET A 96 -4.40 1.21 9.39
C MET A 96 -4.31 2.38 8.41
N VAL A 97 -3.33 2.38 7.51
CA VAL A 97 -3.12 3.50 6.57
C VAL A 97 -4.18 3.51 5.47
N TYR A 98 -4.31 2.41 4.71
CA TYR A 98 -5.32 2.32 3.66
C TYR A 98 -6.74 2.37 4.24
N GLY A 99 -7.03 1.54 5.25
CA GLY A 99 -8.34 1.55 5.92
C GLY A 99 -8.72 2.93 6.47
N GLY A 100 -7.77 3.63 7.10
CA GLY A 100 -7.98 4.98 7.60
C GLY A 100 -8.20 6.01 6.49
N ALA A 101 -7.42 5.96 5.41
CA ALA A 101 -7.59 6.84 4.25
C ALA A 101 -8.96 6.63 3.58
N THR A 102 -9.36 5.37 3.36
CA THR A 102 -10.67 5.04 2.79
C THR A 102 -11.79 5.45 3.73
N LEU A 103 -11.61 5.35 5.05
CA LEU A 103 -12.58 5.86 6.03
C LEU A 103 -12.75 7.38 5.92
N VAL A 104 -11.66 8.14 5.79
CA VAL A 104 -11.74 9.60 5.61
C VAL A 104 -12.48 9.95 4.31
N LEU A 105 -12.21 9.23 3.22
CA LEU A 105 -12.92 9.39 1.95
C LEU A 105 -14.41 9.03 2.08
N ALA A 106 -14.72 7.94 2.79
CA ALA A 106 -16.09 7.51 3.10
C ALA A 106 -16.85 8.56 3.93
N LEU A 107 -16.21 9.17 4.93
CA LEU A 107 -16.83 10.21 5.74
C LEU A 107 -17.13 11.47 4.91
N ARG A 108 -16.23 11.85 4.00
CA ARG A 108 -16.44 13.00 3.10
C ARG A 108 -17.57 12.76 2.11
N THR A 109 -17.62 11.58 1.50
CA THR A 109 -18.71 11.20 0.58
C THR A 109 -20.06 11.12 1.31
N TRP A 110 -20.08 10.60 2.54
CA TRP A 110 -21.28 10.59 3.37
C TRP A 110 -21.77 12.00 3.73
N ALA A 111 -20.85 12.93 4.01
CA ALA A 111 -21.19 14.33 4.26
C ALA A 111 -21.80 15.00 3.02
N LEU A 112 -21.32 14.66 1.81
CA LEU A 112 -21.85 15.18 0.54
C LEU A 112 -23.28 14.68 0.26
N TRP A 113 -23.60 13.43 0.62
CA TRP A 113 -24.95 12.86 0.51
C TRP A 113 -25.90 13.24 1.65
N ASN A 114 -25.75 14.47 2.15
CA ASN A 114 -26.61 15.06 3.18
C ASN A 114 -26.78 14.17 4.43
N ARG A 115 -25.74 13.40 4.79
CA ARG A 115 -25.72 12.48 5.94
C ARG A 115 -26.85 11.46 5.95
N SER A 116 -27.35 11.07 4.78
CA SER A 116 -28.37 10.01 4.67
C SER A 116 -27.86 8.70 5.28
N ARG A 117 -28.64 8.11 6.20
CA ARG A 117 -28.24 6.91 6.95
C ARG A 117 -28.09 5.68 6.03
N LEU A 118 -28.90 5.61 4.97
CA LEU A 118 -28.87 4.52 4.01
C LEU A 118 -27.60 4.53 3.16
N CYS A 119 -27.22 5.69 2.61
CA CYS A 119 -25.95 5.82 1.87
C CYS A 119 -24.74 5.63 2.79
N GLY A 120 -24.81 6.12 4.04
CA GLY A 120 -23.76 5.88 5.04
C GLY A 120 -23.58 4.40 5.38
N ALA A 121 -24.69 3.66 5.56
CA ALA A 121 -24.64 2.21 5.78
C ALA A 121 -24.07 1.47 4.56
N PHE A 122 -24.48 1.85 3.35
CA PHE A 122 -23.94 1.27 2.12
C PHE A 122 -22.43 1.47 2.00
N VAL A 123 -21.95 2.71 2.16
CA VAL A 123 -20.51 3.02 2.12
C VAL A 123 -19.75 2.30 3.23
N GLY A 124 -20.31 2.23 4.44
CA GLY A 124 -19.70 1.51 5.55
C GLY A 124 -19.56 0.00 5.30
N VAL A 125 -20.59 -0.63 4.72
CA VAL A 125 -20.55 -2.06 4.35
C VAL A 125 -19.51 -2.29 3.25
N VAL A 126 -19.49 -1.44 2.22
CA VAL A 126 -18.48 -1.55 1.15
C VAL A 126 -17.06 -1.37 1.70
N LEU A 127 -16.86 -0.38 2.58
CA LEU A 127 -15.58 -0.15 3.25
C LEU A 127 -15.12 -1.42 4.00
N LEU A 128 -15.96 -1.95 4.89
CA LEU A 128 -15.61 -3.10 5.72
C LEU A 128 -15.36 -4.35 4.88
N THR A 129 -16.17 -4.59 3.85
CA THR A 129 -16.02 -5.76 2.97
C THR A 129 -14.73 -5.67 2.16
N VAL A 130 -14.45 -4.55 1.51
CA VAL A 130 -13.24 -4.36 0.70
C VAL A 130 -11.99 -4.41 1.57
N SER A 131 -11.99 -3.74 2.72
CA SER A 131 -10.84 -3.79 3.65
C SER A 131 -10.59 -5.19 4.20
N ALA A 132 -11.65 -5.93 4.58
CA ALA A 132 -11.51 -7.29 5.08
C ALA A 132 -10.99 -8.25 3.99
N LEU A 133 -11.56 -8.19 2.78
CA LEU A 133 -11.11 -9.00 1.65
C LEU A 133 -9.66 -8.69 1.27
N GLY A 134 -9.29 -7.40 1.23
CA GLY A 134 -7.92 -6.97 0.97
C GLY A 134 -6.93 -7.51 2.00
N LEU A 135 -7.24 -7.41 3.29
CA LEU A 135 -6.39 -7.94 4.36
C LEU A 135 -6.23 -9.46 4.30
N VAL A 136 -7.33 -10.19 4.09
CA VAL A 136 -7.29 -11.66 3.94
C VAL A 136 -6.47 -12.06 2.72
N PHE A 137 -6.65 -11.36 1.61
CA PHE A 137 -5.91 -11.65 0.38
C PHE A 137 -4.41 -11.38 0.54
N VAL A 138 -4.05 -10.23 1.11
CA VAL A 138 -2.65 -9.82 1.33
C VAL A 138 -1.95 -10.79 2.29
N THR A 139 -2.57 -11.12 3.42
CA THR A 139 -2.04 -12.11 4.37
C THR A 139 -1.93 -13.52 3.76
N TRP A 140 -2.92 -13.93 2.96
CA TRP A 140 -2.88 -15.20 2.25
C TRP A 140 -1.76 -15.25 1.23
N ILE A 141 -1.54 -14.18 0.45
CA ILE A 141 -0.40 -14.12 -0.46
C ILE A 141 0.87 -14.27 0.37
N SER A 142 1.12 -13.40 1.34
CA SER A 142 2.39 -13.35 2.08
C SER A 142 2.76 -14.61 2.86
N THR A 143 1.79 -15.33 3.39
CA THR A 143 2.04 -16.66 4.02
C THR A 143 2.51 -17.71 3.02
N ASN A 144 2.20 -17.54 1.73
CA ASN A 144 2.65 -18.42 0.65
C ASN A 144 3.94 -17.94 -0.03
N LEU A 145 4.58 -16.86 0.44
CA LEU A 145 5.91 -16.47 -0.02
C LEU A 145 6.98 -16.96 0.96
N LEU A 146 8.11 -17.40 0.41
CA LEU A 146 9.29 -17.78 1.18
C LEU A 146 10.14 -16.53 1.46
N HIS A 147 10.58 -16.36 2.70
CA HIS A 147 11.29 -15.17 3.17
C HIS A 147 12.80 -15.44 3.25
N ASP A 148 13.49 -15.40 2.13
CA ASP A 148 14.94 -15.61 2.06
C ASP A 148 15.62 -14.34 1.54
N GLY A 149 16.84 -14.05 2.01
CA GLY A 149 17.67 -13.02 1.36
C GLY A 149 17.80 -13.30 -0.14
N TYR A 150 18.04 -12.28 -0.97
CA TYR A 150 18.01 -12.42 -2.43
C TYR A 150 18.92 -13.55 -2.92
N PRO A 151 18.35 -14.70 -3.36
CA PRO A 151 19.15 -15.87 -3.70
C PRO A 151 19.99 -15.56 -4.93
N GLY A 152 21.31 -15.70 -4.80
CA GLY A 152 22.28 -15.42 -5.87
C GLY A 152 22.93 -14.04 -5.84
N PHE A 153 22.50 -13.12 -4.97
CA PHE A 153 23.05 -11.76 -4.87
C PHE A 153 23.39 -11.38 -3.42
N PRO A 154 24.53 -11.86 -2.87
CA PRO A 154 24.91 -11.60 -1.48
C PRO A 154 25.23 -10.12 -1.19
N GLU A 155 25.42 -9.29 -2.22
CA GLU A 155 25.64 -7.85 -2.09
C GLU A 155 24.35 -7.06 -1.86
N LEU A 156 23.18 -7.62 -2.20
CA LEU A 156 21.90 -6.97 -1.95
C LEU A 156 21.44 -7.25 -0.52
N VAL A 157 21.49 -6.20 0.30
CA VAL A 157 20.94 -6.21 1.66
C VAL A 157 19.41 -6.18 1.66
N GLY A 158 18.81 -6.68 2.73
CA GLY A 158 17.37 -6.70 2.94
C GLY A 158 16.76 -8.10 2.99
N CYS A 159 15.46 -8.10 3.21
CA CYS A 159 14.56 -9.24 3.14
C CYS A 159 14.13 -9.45 1.69
N GLY A 160 14.65 -10.50 1.06
CA GLY A 160 14.10 -10.98 -0.19
C GLY A 160 12.82 -11.78 0.07
N ILE A 161 11.98 -11.81 -0.95
CA ILE A 161 10.78 -12.62 -0.94
C ILE A 161 10.80 -13.45 -2.22
N THR A 162 10.58 -14.75 -2.10
CA THR A 162 10.47 -15.63 -3.27
C THR A 162 9.05 -16.16 -3.41
N ASP A 163 8.51 -16.03 -4.61
CA ASP A 163 7.14 -16.40 -4.93
C ASP A 163 6.99 -17.91 -5.05
N THR A 164 5.99 -18.46 -4.37
CA THR A 164 5.50 -19.80 -4.70
C THR A 164 4.60 -19.70 -5.94
N ALA A 165 4.58 -20.73 -6.79
CA ALA A 165 3.70 -20.77 -7.96
C ALA A 165 2.21 -20.45 -7.65
N LYS A 166 1.76 -20.76 -6.43
CA LYS A 166 0.40 -20.45 -5.94
C LYS A 166 0.16 -18.96 -5.68
N SER A 167 1.11 -18.25 -5.08
CA SER A 167 0.98 -16.81 -4.80
C SER A 167 1.10 -15.99 -6.10
N ALA A 168 1.98 -16.41 -7.00
CA ALA A 168 2.18 -15.76 -8.30
C ALA A 168 0.91 -15.80 -9.19
N ASP A 169 0.25 -16.96 -9.31
CA ASP A 169 -1.00 -17.09 -10.08
C ASP A 169 -2.12 -16.20 -9.52
N ALA A 170 -2.28 -16.16 -8.21
CA ALA A 170 -3.29 -15.34 -7.57
C ALA A 170 -2.99 -13.83 -7.69
N GLY A 171 -1.72 -13.43 -7.52
CA GLY A 171 -1.29 -12.05 -7.71
C GLY A 171 -1.52 -11.57 -9.15
N TYR A 172 -1.16 -12.39 -10.14
CA TYR A 172 -1.42 -12.10 -11.55
C TYR A 172 -2.91 -11.93 -11.84
N LYS A 173 -3.77 -12.83 -11.34
CA LYS A 173 -5.23 -12.73 -11.50
C LYS A 173 -5.79 -11.45 -10.89
N LEU A 174 -5.33 -11.07 -9.69
CA LEU A 174 -5.76 -9.83 -9.07
C LEU A 174 -5.33 -8.62 -9.90
N PHE A 175 -4.06 -8.58 -10.30
CA PHE A 175 -3.53 -7.48 -11.11
C PHE A 175 -4.31 -7.34 -12.43
N ALA A 176 -4.55 -8.45 -13.13
CA ALA A 176 -5.36 -8.45 -14.35
C ALA A 176 -6.79 -7.93 -14.13
N CYS A 177 -7.44 -8.31 -13.02
CA CYS A 177 -8.76 -7.79 -12.65
C CYS A 177 -8.73 -6.28 -12.37
N LEU A 178 -7.73 -5.79 -11.64
CA LEU A 178 -7.55 -4.36 -11.37
C LEU A 178 -7.30 -3.57 -12.64
N SER A 179 -6.38 -4.04 -13.50
CA SER A 179 -6.12 -3.41 -14.79
C SER A 179 -7.35 -3.42 -15.69
N ALA A 180 -8.20 -4.44 -15.62
CA ALA A 180 -9.46 -4.48 -16.36
C ALA A 180 -10.50 -3.50 -15.78
N TYR A 181 -10.58 -3.35 -14.46
CA TYR A 181 -11.42 -2.36 -13.79
C TYR A 181 -10.99 -0.93 -14.19
N GLU A 182 -9.71 -0.61 -14.03
CA GLU A 182 -9.16 0.71 -14.38
C GLU A 182 -9.26 0.96 -15.89
N GLY A 183 -8.93 -0.03 -16.71
CA GLY A 183 -9.03 0.04 -18.17
C GLY A 183 -10.47 0.23 -18.65
N GLY A 184 -11.44 -0.45 -18.02
CA GLY A 184 -12.87 -0.31 -18.35
C GLY A 184 -13.40 1.10 -18.14
N GLU A 185 -12.86 1.82 -17.16
CA GLU A 185 -13.17 3.23 -16.92
C GLU A 185 -12.68 4.13 -18.08
N TYR A 186 -11.51 3.83 -18.66
CA TYR A 186 -11.00 4.53 -19.85
C TYR A 186 -11.77 4.17 -21.13
N TYR A 187 -12.14 2.90 -21.32
CA TYR A 187 -12.92 2.47 -22.49
C TYR A 187 -14.38 2.96 -22.47
N GLY A 188 -14.93 3.28 -21.29
CA GLY A 188 -16.25 3.92 -21.16
C GLY A 188 -16.28 5.42 -21.53
N LEU A 189 -15.11 6.07 -21.64
CA LEU A 189 -14.97 7.50 -21.96
C LEU A 189 -14.65 7.77 -23.45
N CYS A 190 -14.48 6.73 -24.28
CA CYS A 190 -14.31 6.90 -25.71
C CYS A 190 -15.66 6.67 -26.42
N PRO A 191 -16.33 7.70 -26.97
CA PRO A 191 -17.51 7.47 -27.80
C PRO A 191 -17.09 6.63 -29.00
N ALA A 192 -17.69 5.44 -29.10
CA ALA A 192 -17.55 4.53 -30.22
C ALA A 192 -18.06 5.20 -31.51
N ASN A 193 -17.22 6.00 -32.17
CA ASN A 193 -17.41 6.48 -33.52
C ASN A 193 -16.04 6.78 -34.14
N PHE A 194 -15.24 5.73 -34.32
CA PHE A 194 -14.22 5.73 -35.36
C PHE A 194 -14.76 4.88 -36.52
N ARG A 195 -15.53 5.53 -37.38
CA ARG A 195 -15.96 4.98 -38.67
C ARG A 195 -14.77 5.11 -39.62
N LEU A 196 -14.15 3.99 -39.96
CA LEU A 196 -13.18 3.91 -41.05
C LEU A 196 -13.98 3.99 -42.35
N ASP A 197 -14.05 5.20 -42.91
CA ASP A 197 -14.27 5.40 -44.35
C ASP A 197 -12.89 5.59 -45.02
#